data_AF-A0A355BHK2-F1
#
_entry.id   AF-A0A355BHK2-F1
#
_cell.length_a   1.000
_cell.length_b   1.000
_cell.length_c   1.000
_cell.angle_alpha   90.00
_cell.angle_beta   90.00
_cell.angle_gamma   90.00
#
_symmetry.space_group_name_H-M   'P 1'
#
loop_
_entity.id
_entity.type
_entity.pdbx_description
1 polymer ?
#
loop_
_entity_poly.entity_id
_entity_poly.type
_entity_poly.pdbx_seq_one_letter_code
_entity_poly.pdbx_strand_id
1 'polypeptide(L)' 'IGQAGTAGFGSIASSSLEMSNVDLSLEFTEMIVTQRGLQANSRIITTSDEVLQEVVNLKR' A
#
# COMPACT_ATOMS: atom_id res chain seq x y z
N ILE A 1 -14.00 19.14 -28.14
CA ILE A 1 -13.81 17.67 -27.99
C ILE A 1 -12.97 17.18 -29.17
N GLY A 2 -11.72 16.79 -28.91
CA GLY A 2 -10.73 16.42 -29.94
C GLY A 2 -10.95 15.01 -30.49
N GLN A 3 -10.53 14.77 -31.74
CA GLN A 3 -10.63 13.47 -32.40
C GLN A 3 -9.38 12.62 -32.10
N ALA A 4 -9.52 11.29 -32.02
CA ALA A 4 -8.37 10.39 -31.87
C ALA A 4 -7.35 10.63 -32.99
N GLY A 5 -6.06 10.77 -32.64
CA GLY A 5 -4.99 11.12 -33.60
C GLY A 5 -4.80 12.61 -33.89
N THR A 6 -5.53 13.53 -33.22
CA THR A 6 -5.18 14.96 -33.23
C THR A 6 -4.14 15.30 -32.15
N ALA A 7 -3.35 16.36 -32.36
CA ALA A 7 -2.19 16.71 -31.53
C ALA A 7 -2.51 16.69 -30.02
N GLY A 8 -1.89 15.75 -29.29
CA GLY A 8 -2.07 15.52 -27.85
C GLY A 8 -2.91 14.30 -27.48
N PHE A 9 -3.65 13.70 -28.42
CA PHE A 9 -4.46 12.50 -28.19
C PHE A 9 -3.88 11.28 -28.93
N GLY A 10 -3.69 10.16 -28.22
CA GLY A 10 -3.27 8.90 -28.80
C GLY A 10 -4.27 8.36 -29.83
N SER A 11 -3.80 7.48 -30.72
CA SER A 11 -4.67 6.78 -31.68
C SER A 11 -5.44 5.65 -30.99
N ILE A 12 -6.73 5.51 -31.26
CA ILE A 12 -7.51 4.36 -30.79
C ILE A 12 -7.17 3.16 -31.67
N ALA A 13 -6.43 2.19 -31.12
CA ALA A 13 -6.18 0.92 -31.79
C ALA A 13 -7.41 0.00 -31.60
N SER A 14 -8.23 -0.15 -32.64
CA SER A 14 -9.37 -1.07 -32.64
C SER A 14 -8.86 -2.51 -32.48
N SER A 15 -9.51 -3.31 -31.62
CA SER A 15 -9.09 -4.69 -31.30
C SER A 15 -7.77 -4.83 -30.52
N SER A 16 -7.23 -3.75 -29.94
CA SER A 16 -6.11 -3.79 -28.99
C SER A 16 -6.62 -4.02 -27.56
N LEU A 17 -6.04 -4.98 -26.83
CA LEU A 17 -6.27 -5.17 -25.40
C LEU A 17 -5.15 -4.43 -24.64
N GLU A 18 -5.49 -3.37 -23.92
CA GLU A 18 -4.54 -2.68 -23.03
C GLU A 18 -4.15 -3.63 -21.89
N MET A 19 -2.89 -4.05 -21.91
CA MET A 19 -2.34 -4.89 -20.84
C MET A 19 -2.03 -4.01 -19.63
N SER A 20 -2.30 -4.54 -18.44
CA SER A 20 -1.91 -3.89 -17.20
C SER A 20 -0.41 -3.58 -17.20
N ASN A 21 -0.07 -2.35 -16.86
CA ASN A 21 1.31 -1.91 -16.65
C ASN A 21 1.84 -2.29 -15.24
N VAL A 22 1.14 -3.17 -14.53
CA VAL A 22 1.40 -3.52 -13.13
C VAL A 22 2.34 -4.72 -13.07
N ASP A 23 3.47 -4.56 -12.38
CA ASP A 23 4.36 -5.68 -12.03
C ASP A 23 3.87 -6.32 -10.73
N LEU A 24 3.28 -7.52 -10.86
CA LEU A 24 2.75 -8.27 -9.73
C LEU A 24 3.81 -8.57 -8.66
N SER A 25 5.08 -8.76 -9.04
CA SER A 25 6.14 -9.11 -8.08
C SER A 25 6.49 -7.92 -7.17
N LEU A 26 6.46 -6.72 -7.73
CA LEU A 26 6.65 -5.48 -6.99
C LEU A 26 5.47 -5.25 -6.05
N GLU A 27 4.24 -5.35 -6.56
CA GLU A 27 3.02 -5.17 -5.75
C GLU A 27 2.93 -6.16 -4.59
N PHE A 28 3.28 -7.43 -4.81
CA PHE A 28 3.35 -8.42 -3.73
C PHE A 28 4.39 -8.05 -2.67
N THR A 29 5.53 -7.51 -3.08
CA THR A 29 6.59 -7.08 -2.15
C THR A 29 6.13 -5.87 -1.33
N GLU A 30 5.52 -4.87 -1.96
CA GLU A 30 4.96 -3.70 -1.27
C GLU A 30 3.84 -4.08 -0.30
N MET A 31 2.97 -5.02 -0.68
CA MET A 31 1.96 -5.59 0.20
C MET A 31 2.59 -6.26 1.42
N ILE A 32 3.62 -7.08 1.25
CA ILE A 32 4.32 -7.76 2.35
C ILE A 32 4.97 -6.76 3.30
N VAL A 33 5.62 -5.71 2.77
CA VAL A 33 6.22 -4.64 3.59
C VAL A 33 5.16 -3.92 4.41
N THR A 34 4.04 -3.56 3.77
CA THR A 34 2.91 -2.90 4.44
C THR A 34 2.34 -3.77 5.56
N GLN A 35 2.13 -5.05 5.30
CA GLN A 35 1.63 -6.01 6.30
C GLN A 35 2.59 -6.15 7.49
N ARG A 36 3.91 -6.25 7.24
CA ARG A 36 4.91 -6.30 8.31
C ARG A 36 4.94 -5.02 9.13
N GLY A 37 4.79 -3.86 8.49
CA GLY A 37 4.67 -2.56 9.17
C GLY A 37 3.46 -2.50 10.10
N LEU A 38 2.29 -2.94 9.62
CA LEU A 38 1.08 -3.00 10.43
C LEU A 38 1.26 -3.94 11.64
N GLN A 39 1.80 -5.15 11.41
CA GLN A 39 2.03 -6.11 12.47
C GLN A 39 3.05 -5.61 13.51
N ALA A 40 4.13 -4.96 13.07
CA ALA A 40 5.12 -4.36 13.96
C ALA A 40 4.50 -3.23 14.81
N ASN A 41 3.69 -2.37 14.20
CA ASN A 41 3.00 -1.30 14.91
C ASN A 41 2.01 -1.85 15.96
N SER A 42 1.24 -2.89 15.63
CA SER A 42 0.35 -3.53 16.60
C SER A 42 1.11 -4.11 17.79
N ARG A 43 2.28 -4.73 17.57
CA ARG A 43 3.12 -5.26 18.66
C ARG A 43 3.66 -4.13 19.54
N ILE A 44 4.12 -3.02 18.95
CA ILE A 44 4.59 -1.85 19.71
C ILE A 44 3.49 -1.30 20.62
N ILE A 45 2.25 -1.20 20.12
CA ILE A 45 1.11 -0.74 20.92
C ILE A 45 0.89 -1.67 22.11
N THR A 46 0.80 -2.98 21.88
CA THR A 46 0.60 -3.96 22.96
C THR A 46 1.71 -3.90 24.01
N THR A 47 2.98 -3.87 23.59
CA THR A 47 4.11 -3.76 24.52
C THR A 47 4.11 -2.42 25.25
N SER A 48 3.71 -1.33 24.59
CA SER A 48 3.59 -0.02 25.25
C SER A 48 2.50 -0.03 26.31
N ASP A 49 1.36 -0.67 26.04
CA ASP A 49 0.25 -0.82 27.00
C ASP A 49 0.68 -1.65 28.21
N GLU A 50 1.44 -2.73 28.01
CA GLU A 50 2.01 -3.56 29.08
C GLU A 50 2.95 -2.73 29.99
N VAL A 51 3.89 -1.98 29.39
CA VAL A 51 4.81 -1.12 30.13
C VAL A 51 4.07 -0.02 30.89
N LEU A 52 3.06 0.60 30.28
CA LEU A 52 2.24 1.61 30.94
C LEU A 52 1.50 1.04 32.14
N GLN A 53 0.94 -0.17 32.01
CA GLN A 53 0.27 -0.84 33.12
C GLN A 53 1.24 -1.18 34.27
N GLU A 54 2.46 -1.61 33.95
CA GLU A 54 3.50 -1.86 34.96
C GLU A 54 3.92 -0.58 35.70
N VAL A 55 4.09 0.54 34.99
CA VAL A 55 4.39 1.86 35.59
C VAL A 55 3.26 2.34 36.51
N VAL A 56 2.00 2.16 36.12
CA VAL A 56 0.85 2.53 36.96
C VAL A 56 0.80 1.70 38.24
N ASN A 57 1.13 0.41 38.17
CA ASN A 57 1.17 -0.48 39.32
C ASN A 57 2.34 -0.15 40.29
N LEU A 58 3.47 0.37 39.78
CA LEU A 58 4.61 0.81 40.60
C LEU A 58 4.34 2.07 41.44
N LYS A 59 3.36 2.89 41.06
CA LYS A 59 2.99 4.11 41.80
C LYS A 59 2.16 3.83 43.06
N ARG A 60 1.69 2.59 43.25
CA ARG A 60 0.79 2.21 44.35
C ARG A 60 1.55 1.74 45.59
#